data_AF-A0A2W6PWE2-F1
#
_entry.id   AF-A0A2W6PWE2-F1
#
_cell.length_a   1.000
_cell.length_b   1.000
_cell.length_c   1.000
_cell.angle_alpha   90.00
_cell.angle_beta   90.00
_cell.angle_gamma   90.00
#
_symmetry.space_group_name_H-M   'P 1'
#
loop_
_entity.id
_entity.type
_entity.pdbx_description
1 polymer ?
#
loop_
_entity_poly.entity_id
_entity_poly.type
_entity_poly.pdbx_seq_one_letter_code
_entity_poly.pdbx_strand_id
1 'polypeptide(L)'
;MIQPISGPPPGQPPGQGDNLPSGAGNQPLSSQQRTSLESLMTKVTSLTQQQRAELWAGIRHDIGLSGDSPLLSRHFPAAEHNLAQRLLAAQKSHSARQLLAQLGEYLRLGNNRQAVTDYIRHNFGQTPLNQLSPEQLKTILTLLQEGKMVIPQPQQREATDRPLLPAEHNALKQLVTKLAAASGDPRKPNG
;
A
#
# COMPACT_ATOMS: atom_id res chain seq x y z
N MET A 1 -20.70 68.05 -35.01
CA MET A 1 -21.74 67.15 -34.46
C MET A 1 -21.37 65.73 -34.90
N ILE A 2 -21.14 64.87 -33.90
CA ILE A 2 -21.03 63.40 -33.81
C ILE A 2 -20.54 62.53 -35.00
N GLN A 3 -19.47 61.77 -34.73
CA GLN A 3 -19.09 60.53 -35.42
C GLN A 3 -19.76 59.31 -34.75
N PRO A 4 -20.18 58.25 -35.49
CA PRO A 4 -20.56 56.98 -34.89
C PRO A 4 -19.44 55.92 -34.94
N ILE A 5 -18.98 55.55 -33.75
CA ILE A 5 -18.69 54.22 -33.15
C ILE A 5 -18.53 52.97 -34.04
N SER A 6 -17.46 52.26 -33.70
CA SER A 6 -17.00 50.91 -34.06
C SER A 6 -17.99 49.76 -33.89
N GLY A 7 -17.84 48.74 -34.75
CA GLY A 7 -18.28 47.36 -34.48
C GLY A 7 -18.03 46.42 -35.68
N PRO A 8 -17.01 45.56 -35.67
CA PRO A 8 -16.93 44.43 -36.61
C PRO A 8 -17.92 43.30 -36.23
N PRO A 9 -18.40 42.51 -37.20
CA PRO A 9 -19.50 41.56 -37.02
C PRO A 9 -19.10 40.32 -36.18
N PRO A 10 -19.99 39.76 -35.35
CA PRO A 10 -19.82 38.44 -34.75
C PRO A 10 -20.44 37.39 -35.67
N GLY A 11 -19.63 36.53 -36.28
CA GLY A 11 -20.15 35.36 -36.99
C GLY A 11 -19.30 34.88 -38.15
N GLN A 12 -18.05 34.50 -37.89
CA GLN A 12 -17.37 33.57 -38.79
C GLN A 12 -16.65 32.52 -37.93
N PRO A 13 -17.15 31.28 -37.84
CA PRO A 13 -16.35 30.18 -37.32
C PRO A 13 -15.25 29.87 -38.35
N PRO A 14 -13.95 29.97 -38.03
CA PRO A 14 -12.92 29.43 -38.90
C PRO A 14 -12.89 27.90 -38.74
N GLY A 15 -13.85 27.24 -39.39
CA GLY A 15 -13.99 25.78 -39.46
C GLY A 15 -13.56 25.19 -40.80
N GLN A 16 -12.69 25.85 -41.54
CA GLN A 16 -12.23 25.36 -42.84
C GLN A 16 -10.78 25.78 -43.08
N GLY A 17 -9.89 25.04 -42.43
CA GLY A 17 -8.48 24.96 -42.81
C GLY A 17 -8.27 23.63 -43.52
N ASP A 18 -7.97 23.73 -44.81
CA ASP A 18 -7.25 22.81 -45.68
C ASP A 18 -7.17 21.32 -45.33
N ASN A 19 -7.74 20.56 -46.27
CA ASN A 19 -7.47 19.16 -46.51
C ASN A 19 -6.07 19.02 -47.13
N LEU A 20 -5.05 18.74 -46.30
CA LEU A 20 -3.77 18.17 -46.73
C LEU A 20 -3.64 16.77 -46.10
N PRO A 21 -3.51 15.67 -46.89
CA PRO A 21 -3.19 14.37 -46.36
C PRO A 21 -1.68 14.30 -46.07
N SER A 22 -1.24 14.98 -45.02
CA SER A 22 0.16 14.95 -44.55
C SER A 22 0.18 15.27 -43.05
N GLY A 23 0.11 14.24 -42.21
CA GLY A 23 0.31 14.40 -40.76
C GLY A 23 -0.82 13.91 -39.85
N ALA A 24 -1.44 12.76 -40.13
CA ALA A 24 -2.44 12.14 -39.24
C ALA A 24 -1.96 11.92 -37.78
N GLY A 25 -0.64 11.93 -37.55
CA GLY A 25 -0.06 11.83 -36.21
C GLY A 25 0.01 13.14 -35.41
N ASN A 26 -0.10 14.30 -36.07
CA ASN A 26 0.03 15.63 -35.42
C ASN A 26 -1.32 16.21 -34.96
N GLN A 27 -2.39 15.43 -35.15
CA GLN A 27 -3.68 15.47 -34.46
C GLN A 27 -3.73 15.93 -33.00
N PRO A 28 -4.45 16.98 -32.55
CA PRO A 28 -4.92 16.98 -31.16
C PRO A 28 -5.75 15.71 -30.87
N LEU A 29 -5.78 15.25 -29.62
CA LEU A 29 -6.58 14.08 -29.23
C LEU A 29 -8.06 14.29 -29.54
N SER A 30 -8.71 13.28 -30.13
CA SER A 30 -10.15 13.25 -30.31
C SER A 30 -10.88 13.19 -28.95
N SER A 31 -12.12 13.67 -28.89
CA SER A 31 -12.93 13.63 -27.66
C SER A 31 -13.00 12.23 -27.04
N GLN A 32 -13.16 11.19 -27.86
CA GLN A 32 -13.18 9.79 -27.39
C GLN A 32 -11.85 9.37 -26.75
N GLN A 33 -10.72 9.75 -27.36
CA GLN A 33 -9.38 9.45 -26.84
C GLN A 33 -9.14 10.14 -25.49
N ARG A 34 -9.51 11.43 -25.38
CA ARG A 34 -9.41 12.16 -24.11
C ARG A 34 -10.25 11.49 -23.02
N THR A 35 -11.48 11.10 -23.33
CA THR A 35 -12.36 10.39 -22.37
C THR A 35 -11.75 9.06 -21.90
N SER A 36 -11.15 8.27 -22.81
CA SER A 36 -10.47 7.02 -22.44
C SER A 36 -9.29 7.25 -21.50
N LEU A 37 -8.40 8.21 -21.81
CA LEU A 37 -7.27 8.54 -20.94
C LEU A 37 -7.74 9.06 -19.58
N GLU A 38 -8.72 9.97 -19.54
CA GLU A 38 -9.26 10.51 -18.28
C GLU A 38 -9.92 9.41 -17.43
N SER A 39 -10.64 8.47 -18.04
CA SER A 39 -11.24 7.34 -17.34
C SER A 39 -10.17 6.43 -16.74
N LEU A 40 -9.13 6.08 -17.52
CA LEU A 40 -8.00 5.29 -17.03
C LEU A 40 -7.28 6.01 -15.90
N MET A 41 -7.01 7.30 -16.07
CA MET A 41 -6.32 8.10 -15.06
C MET A 41 -7.09 8.15 -13.75
N THR A 42 -8.39 8.41 -13.83
CA THR A 42 -9.28 8.41 -12.65
C THR A 42 -9.22 7.08 -11.93
N LYS A 43 -9.26 5.95 -12.66
CA LYS A 43 -9.13 4.61 -12.07
C LYS A 43 -7.78 4.40 -11.39
N VAL A 44 -6.67 4.80 -12.03
CA VAL A 44 -5.33 4.67 -11.45
C VAL A 44 -5.18 5.54 -10.20
N THR A 45 -5.62 6.81 -10.24
CA THR A 45 -5.54 7.70 -9.08
C THR A 45 -6.37 7.23 -7.91
N SER A 46 -7.55 6.64 -8.16
CA SER A 46 -8.37 6.07 -7.09
C SER A 46 -7.69 4.89 -6.39
N LEU A 47 -6.93 4.07 -7.12
CA LEU A 47 -6.25 2.89 -6.55
C LEU A 47 -4.89 3.21 -5.92
N THR A 48 -4.14 4.16 -6.50
CA THR A 48 -2.78 4.52 -6.05
C THR A 48 -2.76 5.71 -5.10
N GLN A 49 -3.82 6.51 -5.05
CA GLN A 49 -3.84 7.85 -4.43
C GLN A 49 -2.75 8.81 -4.97
N GLN A 50 -2.12 8.50 -6.11
CA GLN A 50 -1.19 9.43 -6.76
C GLN A 50 -1.92 10.62 -7.39
N GLN A 51 -1.24 11.75 -7.50
CA GLN A 51 -1.80 12.90 -8.22
C GLN A 51 -1.82 12.64 -9.73
N ARG A 52 -2.89 13.13 -10.39
CA ARG A 52 -2.99 13.11 -11.86
C ARG A 52 -1.81 13.80 -12.52
N ALA A 53 -1.30 14.89 -11.92
CA ALA A 53 -0.17 15.64 -12.45
C ALA A 53 1.11 14.78 -12.53
N GLU A 54 1.40 14.01 -11.49
CA GLU A 54 2.56 13.10 -11.44
C GLU A 54 2.38 11.92 -12.40
N LEU A 55 1.18 11.38 -12.50
CA LEU A 55 0.83 10.34 -13.48
C LEU A 55 1.05 10.83 -14.90
N TRP A 56 0.54 12.01 -15.23
CA TRP A 56 0.77 12.65 -16.53
C TRP A 56 2.24 12.95 -16.78
N ALA A 57 3.00 13.40 -15.78
CA ALA A 57 4.42 13.65 -15.91
C ALA A 57 5.19 12.35 -16.21
N GLY A 58 4.87 11.27 -15.50
CA GLY A 58 5.47 9.95 -15.72
C GLY A 58 5.12 9.35 -17.09
N ILE A 59 3.89 9.53 -17.56
CA ILE A 59 3.49 9.11 -18.91
C ILE A 59 4.26 9.92 -19.95
N ARG A 60 4.30 11.25 -19.81
CA ARG A 60 5.03 12.15 -20.72
C ARG A 60 6.50 11.78 -20.82
N HIS A 61 7.13 11.47 -19.68
CA HIS A 61 8.51 11.00 -19.65
C HIS A 61 8.70 9.68 -20.42
N ASP A 62 7.81 8.70 -20.22
CA ASP A 62 7.88 7.38 -20.87
C ASP A 62 7.72 7.45 -22.39
N ILE A 63 6.83 8.33 -22.87
CA ILE A 63 6.60 8.57 -24.30
C ILE A 63 7.58 9.59 -24.91
N GLY A 64 8.55 10.07 -24.13
CA GLY A 64 9.58 11.03 -24.57
C GLY A 64 9.07 12.44 -24.86
N LEU A 65 7.90 12.83 -24.32
CA LEU A 65 7.38 14.19 -24.44
C LEU A 65 8.01 15.11 -23.40
N SER A 66 8.44 16.28 -23.87
CA SER A 66 8.83 17.39 -22.99
C SER A 66 7.61 17.93 -22.25
N GLY A 67 7.78 18.43 -21.03
CA GLY A 67 6.68 18.74 -20.10
C GLY A 67 5.57 19.64 -20.64
N ASP A 68 5.89 20.50 -21.62
CA ASP A 68 4.96 21.44 -22.26
C ASP A 68 4.42 20.95 -23.63
N SER A 69 4.93 19.83 -24.15
CA SER A 69 4.51 19.34 -25.46
C SER A 69 3.07 18.82 -25.41
N PRO A 70 2.19 19.27 -26.35
CA PRO A 70 0.82 18.77 -26.41
C PRO A 70 0.82 17.28 -26.73
N LEU A 71 0.00 16.52 -26.01
CA LEU A 71 -0.22 15.11 -26.32
C LEU A 71 -1.02 15.03 -27.63
N LEU A 72 -0.42 14.39 -28.64
CA LEU A 72 -1.01 14.25 -29.98
C LEU A 72 -1.56 12.84 -30.16
N SER A 73 -2.45 12.67 -31.15
CA SER A 73 -3.07 11.37 -31.48
C SER A 73 -2.02 10.26 -31.72
N ARG A 74 -0.84 10.58 -32.26
CA ARG A 74 0.27 9.60 -32.40
C ARG A 74 0.80 9.04 -31.07
N HIS A 75 0.67 9.81 -29.99
CA HIS A 75 1.14 9.45 -28.66
C HIS A 75 0.04 8.81 -27.81
N PHE A 76 -1.22 8.90 -28.23
CA PHE A 76 -2.35 8.27 -27.57
C PHE A 76 -2.13 6.77 -27.29
N PRO A 77 -1.77 5.91 -28.27
CA PRO A 77 -1.61 4.48 -27.99
C PRO A 77 -0.49 4.20 -26.97
N ALA A 78 0.58 4.99 -26.98
CA ALA A 78 1.66 4.87 -25.99
C ALA A 78 1.21 5.33 -24.59
N ALA A 79 0.49 6.46 -24.50
CA ALA A 79 -0.05 6.97 -23.24
C ALA A 79 -1.11 6.05 -22.64
N GLU A 80 -1.99 5.49 -23.49
CA GLU A 80 -3.01 4.52 -23.09
C GLU A 80 -2.36 3.24 -22.57
N HIS A 81 -1.36 2.71 -23.27
CA HIS A 81 -0.62 1.53 -22.82
C HIS A 81 0.07 1.79 -21.48
N ASN A 82 0.72 2.94 -21.31
CA ASN A 82 1.38 3.30 -20.05
C ASN A 82 0.37 3.39 -18.89
N LEU A 83 -0.79 4.01 -19.11
CA LEU A 83 -1.88 4.07 -18.14
C LEU A 83 -2.45 2.69 -17.81
N ALA A 84 -2.67 1.84 -18.81
CA ALA A 84 -3.17 0.48 -18.61
C ALA A 84 -2.18 -0.37 -17.80
N GLN A 85 -0.88 -0.26 -18.08
CA GLN A 85 0.18 -0.91 -17.30
C GLN A 85 0.21 -0.41 -15.86
N ARG A 86 0.14 0.91 -15.65
CA ARG A 86 0.06 1.49 -14.30
C ARG A 86 -1.20 1.04 -13.56
N LEU A 87 -2.33 0.94 -14.25
CA LEU A 87 -3.57 0.41 -13.69
C LEU A 87 -3.41 -1.04 -13.24
N LEU A 88 -2.78 -1.89 -14.07
CA LEU A 88 -2.53 -3.28 -13.73
C LEU A 88 -1.60 -3.41 -12.53
N ALA A 89 -0.51 -2.64 -12.50
CA ALA A 89 0.44 -2.61 -11.39
C ALA A 89 -0.19 -2.07 -10.10
N ALA A 90 -1.00 -1.02 -10.21
CA ALA A 90 -1.75 -0.45 -9.10
C ALA A 90 -2.73 -1.46 -8.50
N GLN A 91 -3.51 -2.16 -9.35
CA GLN A 91 -4.44 -3.19 -8.91
C GLN A 91 -3.72 -4.32 -8.17
N LYS A 92 -2.63 -4.85 -8.74
CA LYS A 92 -1.82 -5.90 -8.09
C LYS A 92 -1.30 -5.45 -6.72
N SER A 93 -0.74 -4.24 -6.66
CA SER A 93 -0.19 -3.67 -5.41
C SER A 93 -1.27 -3.39 -4.37
N HIS A 94 -2.45 -2.95 -4.82
CA HIS A 94 -3.60 -2.73 -3.95
C HIS A 94 -4.10 -4.05 -3.35
N SER A 95 -4.31 -5.08 -4.17
CA SER A 95 -4.70 -6.42 -3.70
C SER A 95 -3.67 -7.01 -2.74
N ALA A 96 -2.37 -6.88 -3.02
CA ALA A 96 -1.31 -7.35 -2.12
C ALA A 96 -1.35 -6.62 -0.76
N ARG A 97 -1.52 -5.30 -0.76
CA ARG A 97 -1.69 -4.50 0.47
C ARG A 97 -2.94 -4.89 1.26
N GLN A 98 -4.05 -5.16 0.57
CA GLN A 98 -5.30 -5.61 1.21
C GLN A 98 -5.11 -6.98 1.89
N LEU A 99 -4.46 -7.93 1.21
CA LEU A 99 -4.12 -9.24 1.78
C LEU A 99 -3.19 -9.09 2.99
N LEU A 100 -2.17 -8.23 2.91
CA LEU A 100 -1.25 -7.94 4.02
C LEU A 100 -1.98 -7.37 5.23
N ALA A 101 -2.92 -6.43 5.03
CA ALA A 101 -3.72 -5.87 6.10
C ALA A 101 -4.59 -6.94 6.76
N GLN A 102 -5.26 -7.78 5.97
CA GLN A 102 -6.08 -8.87 6.48
C GLN A 102 -5.24 -9.90 7.24
N LEU A 103 -4.10 -10.33 6.68
CA LEU A 103 -3.12 -11.15 7.38
C LEU A 103 -2.67 -10.48 8.68
N GLY A 104 -2.35 -9.19 8.67
CA GLY A 104 -1.96 -8.40 9.85
C GLY A 104 -2.96 -8.51 11.00
N GLU A 105 -4.25 -8.49 10.69
CA GLU A 105 -5.32 -8.66 11.69
C GLU A 105 -5.34 -10.09 12.25
N TYR A 106 -5.27 -11.12 11.41
CA TYR A 106 -5.18 -12.51 11.88
C TYR A 106 -3.89 -12.79 12.65
N LEU A 107 -2.79 -12.16 12.24
CA LEU A 107 -1.50 -12.24 12.90
C LEU A 107 -1.57 -11.69 14.33
N ARG A 108 -2.37 -10.65 14.60
CA ARG A 108 -2.56 -10.12 15.96
C ARG A 108 -3.32 -11.07 16.88
N LEU A 109 -4.00 -12.08 16.34
CA LEU A 109 -4.75 -13.06 17.11
C LEU A 109 -3.81 -14.19 17.58
N GLY A 110 -3.61 -14.29 18.90
CA GLY A 110 -2.87 -15.38 19.53
C GLY A 110 -1.44 -15.54 19.01
N ASN A 111 -1.04 -16.79 18.72
CA ASN A 111 0.32 -17.15 18.29
C ASN A 111 0.52 -17.16 16.76
N ASN A 112 -0.42 -16.59 16.01
CA ASN A 112 -0.38 -16.57 14.54
C ASN A 112 0.85 -15.85 13.99
N ARG A 113 1.40 -14.84 14.70
CA ARG A 113 2.72 -14.23 14.39
C ARG A 113 3.82 -15.26 14.25
N GLN A 114 3.92 -16.18 15.19
CA GLN A 114 5.00 -17.16 15.23
C GLN A 114 4.81 -18.19 14.12
N ALA A 115 3.59 -18.72 13.97
CA ALA A 115 3.27 -19.71 12.96
C ALA A 115 3.54 -19.21 11.52
N VAL A 116 3.12 -17.96 11.23
CA VAL A 116 3.37 -17.33 9.93
C VAL A 116 4.84 -17.02 9.73
N THR A 117 5.54 -16.48 10.73
CA THR A 117 6.96 -16.16 10.63
C THR A 117 7.78 -17.43 10.40
N ASP A 118 7.46 -18.52 11.10
CA ASP A 118 8.13 -19.81 10.94
C ASP A 118 7.84 -20.44 9.58
N TYR A 119 6.57 -20.46 9.17
CA TYR A 119 6.16 -20.96 7.85
C TYR A 119 6.88 -20.20 6.71
N ILE A 120 6.97 -18.87 6.82
CA ILE A 120 7.70 -18.05 5.85
C ILE A 120 9.18 -18.41 5.85
N ARG A 121 9.80 -18.53 7.04
CA ARG A 121 11.21 -18.95 7.16
C ARG A 121 11.48 -20.32 6.54
N HIS A 122 10.55 -21.26 6.68
CA HIS A 122 10.70 -22.62 6.18
C HIS A 122 10.42 -22.75 4.67
N ASN A 123 9.38 -22.09 4.16
CA ASN A 123 8.94 -22.24 2.76
C ASN A 123 9.51 -21.16 1.82
N PHE A 124 9.72 -19.95 2.33
CA PHE A 124 10.12 -18.77 1.56
C PHE A 124 11.43 -18.12 2.06
N GLY A 125 12.10 -18.71 3.06
CA GLY A 125 13.30 -18.15 3.69
C GLY A 125 13.01 -16.93 4.58
N GLN A 126 14.03 -16.13 4.90
CA GLN A 126 13.88 -14.89 5.68
C GLN A 126 13.21 -13.74 4.91
N THR A 127 12.36 -14.06 3.94
CA THR A 127 11.62 -13.07 3.15
C THR A 127 10.62 -12.36 4.07
N PRO A 128 10.73 -11.05 4.29
CA PRO A 128 9.77 -10.34 5.13
C PRO A 128 8.37 -10.42 4.51
N LEU A 129 7.33 -10.43 5.35
CA LEU A 129 5.93 -10.53 4.91
C LEU A 129 5.60 -9.53 3.79
N ASN A 130 6.18 -8.32 3.84
CA ASN A 130 5.98 -7.24 2.86
C ASN A 130 6.64 -7.50 1.48
N GLN A 131 7.53 -8.47 1.36
CA GLN A 131 8.18 -8.87 0.10
C GLN A 131 7.56 -10.13 -0.52
N LEU A 132 6.55 -10.71 0.12
CA LEU A 132 5.85 -11.88 -0.40
C LEU A 132 4.94 -11.50 -1.58
N SER A 133 4.87 -12.39 -2.57
CA SER A 133 3.95 -12.25 -3.70
C SER A 133 2.49 -12.34 -3.22
N PRO A 134 1.53 -11.74 -3.94
CA PRO A 134 0.10 -11.83 -3.60
C PRO A 134 -0.41 -13.27 -3.51
N GLU A 135 0.13 -14.19 -4.29
CA GLU A 135 -0.20 -15.62 -4.21
C GLU A 135 0.31 -16.26 -2.92
N GLN A 136 1.53 -15.93 -2.51
CA GLN A 136 2.12 -16.41 -1.25
C GLN A 136 1.31 -15.88 -0.05
N LEU A 137 0.92 -14.60 -0.08
CA LEU A 137 0.04 -14.01 0.93
C LEU A 137 -1.30 -14.73 1.01
N LYS A 138 -1.94 -15.03 -0.14
CA LYS A 138 -3.17 -15.83 -0.17
C LYS A 138 -2.98 -17.22 0.45
N THR A 139 -1.91 -17.93 0.09
CA THR A 139 -1.62 -19.26 0.64
C THR A 139 -1.47 -19.21 2.15
N ILE A 140 -0.71 -18.25 2.68
CA ILE A 140 -0.55 -18.07 4.13
C ILE A 140 -1.89 -17.75 4.78
N LEU A 141 -2.68 -16.83 4.21
CA LEU A 141 -3.99 -16.48 4.73
C LEU A 141 -4.95 -17.68 4.78
N THR A 142 -4.95 -18.52 3.75
CA THR A 142 -5.75 -19.76 3.71
C THR A 142 -5.27 -20.74 4.76
N LEU A 143 -3.97 -21.03 4.84
CA LEU A 143 -3.40 -21.94 5.83
C LEU A 143 -3.66 -21.45 7.27
N LEU A 144 -3.68 -20.14 7.49
CA LEU A 144 -3.99 -19.53 8.77
C LEU A 144 -5.45 -19.74 9.15
N GLN A 145 -6.36 -19.53 8.20
CA GLN A 145 -7.80 -19.78 8.39
C GLN A 145 -8.11 -21.27 8.59
N GLU A 146 -7.41 -22.15 7.88
CA GLU A 146 -7.55 -23.60 8.04
C GLU A 146 -6.91 -24.14 9.34
N GLY A 147 -6.17 -23.30 10.09
CA GLY A 147 -5.45 -23.73 11.28
C GLY A 147 -4.31 -24.72 11.01
N LYS A 148 -3.87 -24.82 9.75
CA LYS A 148 -2.82 -25.75 9.29
C LYS A 148 -1.41 -25.20 9.49
N MET A 149 -1.28 -23.93 9.87
CA MET A 149 0.01 -23.38 10.25
C MET A 149 0.40 -23.91 11.63
N VAL A 150 1.38 -24.82 11.63
CA VAL A 150 2.01 -25.35 12.84
C VAL A 150 2.57 -24.17 13.63
N ILE A 151 1.99 -23.93 14.80
CA ILE A 151 2.55 -23.06 15.82
C ILE A 151 3.63 -23.91 16.49
N PRO A 152 4.94 -23.69 16.27
CA PRO A 152 5.91 -24.23 17.20
C PRO A 152 5.49 -23.68 18.57
N GLN A 153 5.20 -24.59 19.50
CA GLN A 153 4.96 -24.26 20.90
C GLN A 153 6.01 -23.22 21.27
N PRO A 154 5.63 -22.04 21.83
CA PRO A 154 6.65 -21.13 22.33
C PRO A 154 7.60 -22.01 23.13
N GLN A 155 8.88 -21.97 22.77
CA GLN A 155 9.90 -22.35 23.72
C GLN A 155 9.64 -21.38 24.87
N GLN A 156 8.76 -21.77 25.80
CA GLN A 156 8.94 -21.48 27.20
C GLN A 156 10.43 -21.69 27.31
N ARG A 157 11.17 -20.59 27.52
CA ARG A 157 12.45 -20.72 28.20
C ARG A 157 12.10 -21.67 29.31
N GLU A 158 12.57 -22.91 29.25
CA GLU A 158 12.38 -23.88 30.30
C GLU A 158 12.64 -23.06 31.54
N ALA A 159 11.58 -22.79 32.32
CA ALA A 159 11.66 -21.91 33.46
C ALA A 159 12.79 -22.53 34.23
N THR A 160 13.97 -21.89 34.19
CA THR A 160 15.21 -22.65 34.24
C THR A 160 15.07 -23.49 35.49
N ASP A 161 14.97 -24.81 35.33
CA ASP A 161 14.86 -25.78 36.42
C ASP A 161 16.24 -25.86 37.12
N ARG A 162 16.90 -24.71 37.18
CA ARG A 162 18.00 -24.41 38.05
C ARG A 162 17.31 -24.14 39.38
N PRO A 163 17.40 -25.06 40.34
CA PRO A 163 16.93 -24.78 41.68
C PRO A 163 17.46 -23.42 42.10
N LEU A 164 16.54 -22.52 42.48
CA LEU A 164 16.86 -21.17 42.95
C LEU A 164 18.02 -21.29 43.95
N LEU A 165 19.14 -20.64 43.64
CA LEU A 165 20.30 -20.68 44.52
C LEU A 165 19.87 -20.15 45.90
N PRO A 166 20.41 -20.68 47.01
CA PRO A 166 20.03 -20.25 48.36
C PRO A 166 20.21 -18.73 48.56
N ALA A 167 21.09 -18.08 47.79
CA ALA A 167 21.23 -16.63 47.74
C ALA A 167 19.99 -15.90 47.17
N GLU A 168 19.34 -16.44 46.13
CA GLU A 168 18.09 -15.90 45.58
C GLU A 168 16.92 -16.13 46.54
N HIS A 169 16.88 -17.29 47.22
CA HIS A 169 15.91 -17.55 48.27
C HIS A 169 16.07 -16.58 49.45
N ASN A 170 17.31 -16.25 49.83
CA ASN A 170 17.59 -15.28 50.88
C ASN A 170 17.20 -13.86 50.43
N ALA A 171 17.50 -13.47 49.19
CA ALA A 171 17.11 -12.17 48.64
C ALA A 171 15.58 -11.99 48.63
N LEU A 172 14.83 -13.01 48.20
CA LEU A 172 13.36 -13.03 48.26
C LEU A 172 12.85 -12.95 49.70
N LYS A 173 13.43 -13.71 50.63
CA LYS A 173 13.08 -13.63 52.05
C LYS A 173 13.36 -12.23 52.62
N GLN A 174 14.48 -11.60 52.27
CA GLN A 174 14.78 -10.25 52.74
C GLN A 174 13.82 -9.21 52.16
N LEU A 175 13.36 -9.36 50.91
CA LEU A 175 12.35 -8.49 50.33
C LEU A 175 10.99 -8.66 51.02
N VAL A 176 10.57 -9.89 51.33
CA VAL A 176 9.33 -10.17 52.08
C VAL A 176 9.43 -9.68 53.53
N THR A 177 10.57 -9.86 54.20
CA THR A 177 10.80 -9.36 55.56
C THR A 177 10.87 -7.84 55.59
N LYS A 178 11.49 -7.19 54.59
CA LYS A 178 11.51 -5.73 54.46
C LYS A 178 10.10 -5.19 54.14
N LEU A 179 9.33 -5.88 53.31
CA LEU A 179 7.95 -5.52 53.00
C LEU A 179 7.03 -5.70 54.22
N ALA A 180 7.20 -6.78 54.98
CA ALA A 180 6.46 -7.03 56.22
C ALA A 180 6.84 -6.06 57.35
N ALA A 181 8.10 -5.61 57.40
CA ALA A 181 8.55 -4.59 58.35
C ALA A 181 8.12 -3.17 57.95
N ALA A 182 7.95 -2.90 56.66
CA ALA A 182 7.45 -1.61 56.15
C ALA A 182 5.92 -1.54 56.19
N SER A 183 5.22 -2.67 56.07
CA SER A 183 3.78 -2.81 56.31
C SER A 183 3.52 -3.15 57.78
N GLY A 184 3.94 -2.26 58.68
CA GLY A 184 3.49 -2.30 60.05
C GLY A 184 2.03 -1.85 60.14
N ASP A 185 1.11 -2.77 60.41
CA ASP A 185 -0.02 -2.46 61.30
C ASP A 185 -0.21 -3.62 62.31
N PRO A 186 -0.26 -3.33 63.62
CA PRO A 186 -0.20 -4.33 64.67
C PRO A 186 -1.58 -4.86 64.99
N ARG A 187 -1.88 -6.10 64.60
CA ARG A 187 -2.97 -6.86 65.22
C ARG A 187 -2.39 -7.88 66.18
N LYS A 188 -2.24 -7.43 67.43
CA LYS A 188 -2.06 -8.32 68.59
C LYS A 188 -3.26 -9.28 68.68
N PRO A 189 -3.02 -10.53 69.12
CA PRO A 189 -4.00 -11.61 69.11
C PRO A 189 -4.82 -11.70 70.40
N ASN A 190 -6.02 -12.28 70.28
CA ASN A 190 -6.71 -13.22 71.18
C ASN A 190 -6.94 -12.83 72.67
N GLY A 191 -8.19 -12.94 73.12
CA GLY A 191 -8.59 -12.88 74.53
C GLY A 191 -10.03 -12.44 74.70
#